data_AF-A0A6N9RAD4-F1
#
_entry.id   AF-A0A6N9RAD4-F1
#
_cell.length_a   1.000
_cell.length_b   1.000
_cell.length_c   1.000
_cell.angle_alpha   90.00
_cell.angle_beta   90.00
_cell.angle_gamma   90.00
#
_symmetry.space_group_name_H-M   'P 1'
#
loop_
_entity.id
_entity.type
_entity.pdbx_description
1 polymer ?
#
loop_
_entity_poly.entity_id
_entity_poly.type
_entity_poly.pdbx_seq_one_letter_code
_entity_poly.pdbx_strand_id
1 'polypeptide(L)'
;MSFLSELKSRANALQGLELGAQRDLMAGTESCEKACRTALAYLQDLCAQLNVIQPPAAGAYSLDGKAPFPDLVQRNFRCDARRKMLRNAEVFDYIGVGWDLLPATGQVATHTVTVNFLPDLERVTNRLSVGQIQHERKDLRHPDSGKLLAYEFDYQTESRAFITLTPEHDAGRIACRVTNVGGFGVLNPTYPAAQFNARLLDELAKKLVGQPSRFG
;
A
#
# COMPACT_ATOMS: atom_id res chain seq x y z
N MET A 1 10.80 59.66 1.01
CA MET A 1 9.97 58.55 0.49
C MET A 1 8.66 58.54 1.26
N SER A 2 7.54 58.17 0.62
CA SER A 2 6.20 58.20 1.23
C SER A 2 5.82 56.83 1.80
N PHE A 3 5.10 56.78 2.91
CA PHE A 3 4.55 55.54 3.46
C PHE A 3 3.69 54.76 2.43
N LEU A 4 3.00 55.47 1.53
CA LEU A 4 2.25 54.84 0.43
C LEU A 4 3.16 54.10 -0.57
N SER A 5 4.39 54.61 -0.82
CA SER A 5 5.36 53.90 -1.68
C SER A 5 5.89 52.63 -1.02
N GLU A 6 6.07 52.63 0.31
CA GLU A 6 6.45 51.43 1.07
C GLU A 6 5.31 50.40 1.07
N LEU A 7 4.06 50.83 1.25
CA LEU A 7 2.89 49.96 1.17
C LEU A 7 2.73 49.34 -0.24
N LYS A 8 2.92 50.12 -1.31
CA LYS A 8 2.89 49.61 -2.69
C LYS A 8 3.99 48.59 -2.95
N SER A 9 5.21 48.85 -2.48
CA SER A 9 6.33 47.90 -2.62
C SER A 9 6.04 46.60 -1.88
N ARG A 10 5.52 46.67 -0.64
CA ARG A 10 5.12 45.49 0.14
C ARG A 10 3.97 44.72 -0.53
N ALA A 11 2.95 45.41 -1.03
CA ALA A 11 1.82 44.79 -1.73
C ALA A 11 2.28 44.05 -2.99
N ASN A 12 3.14 44.66 -3.82
CA ASN A 12 3.68 44.02 -5.01
C ASN A 12 4.54 42.79 -4.68
N ALA A 13 5.33 42.85 -3.60
CA ALA A 13 6.11 41.71 -3.14
C ALA A 13 5.22 40.54 -2.70
N LEU A 14 4.15 40.82 -1.95
CA LEU A 14 3.18 39.81 -1.52
C LEU A 14 2.44 39.19 -2.72
N GLN A 15 1.98 40.01 -3.66
CA GLN A 15 1.34 39.53 -4.90
C GLN A 15 2.28 38.67 -5.74
N GLY A 16 3.57 39.02 -5.81
CA GLY A 16 4.58 38.21 -6.51
C GLY A 16 4.78 36.83 -5.87
N LEU A 17 4.79 36.76 -4.54
CA LEU A 17 4.88 35.49 -3.80
C LEU A 17 3.64 34.62 -3.99
N GLU A 18 2.45 35.22 -3.96
CA GLU A 18 1.17 34.52 -4.21
C GLU A 18 1.11 33.92 -5.62
N LEU A 19 1.53 34.68 -6.65
CA LEU A 19 1.59 34.20 -8.03
C LEU A 19 2.61 33.07 -8.20
N GLY A 20 3.75 33.15 -7.51
CA GLY A 20 4.75 32.08 -7.49
C GLY A 20 4.19 30.79 -6.90
N ALA A 21 3.62 30.87 -5.69
CA ALA A 21 3.02 29.74 -5.01
C ALA A 21 1.88 29.10 -5.85
N GLN A 22 1.04 29.92 -6.49
CA GLN A 22 -0.03 29.40 -7.35
C GLN A 22 0.53 28.63 -8.56
N ARG A 23 1.61 29.10 -9.17
CA ARG A 23 2.27 28.39 -10.29
C ARG A 23 2.85 27.06 -9.84
N ASP A 24 3.50 27.01 -8.69
CA ASP A 24 4.09 25.78 -8.15
C ASP A 24 3.00 24.73 -7.86
N LEU A 25 1.88 25.16 -7.26
CA LEU A 25 0.72 24.31 -7.00
C LEU A 25 0.10 23.74 -8.28
N MET A 26 -0.02 24.57 -9.33
CA MET A 26 -0.52 24.12 -10.63
C MET A 26 0.43 23.12 -11.29
N ALA A 27 1.74 23.39 -11.25
CA ALA A 27 2.76 22.49 -11.80
C ALA A 27 2.79 21.14 -11.07
N GLY A 28 2.69 21.15 -9.73
CA GLY A 28 2.58 19.94 -8.92
C GLY A 28 1.34 19.12 -9.29
N THR A 29 0.19 19.78 -9.41
CA THR A 29 -1.07 19.14 -9.81
C THR A 29 -0.96 18.49 -11.18
N GLU A 30 -0.44 19.20 -12.18
CA GLU A 30 -0.29 18.67 -13.54
C GLU A 30 0.67 17.47 -13.59
N SER A 31 1.79 17.55 -12.86
CA SER A 31 2.78 16.48 -12.78
C SER A 31 2.18 15.21 -12.17
N CYS A 32 1.49 15.35 -11.04
CA CYS A 32 0.79 14.23 -10.37
C CYS A 32 -0.28 13.62 -11.28
N GLU A 33 -1.09 14.43 -11.96
CA GLU A 33 -2.13 13.93 -12.86
C GLU A 33 -1.55 13.17 -14.06
N LYS A 34 -0.45 13.65 -14.64
CA LYS A 34 0.25 12.95 -15.72
C LYS A 34 0.80 11.61 -15.23
N ALA A 35 1.46 11.61 -14.07
CA ALA A 35 2.00 10.41 -13.46
C ALA A 35 0.92 9.37 -13.13
N CYS A 36 -0.21 9.80 -12.56
CA CYS A 36 -1.33 8.93 -12.27
C CYS A 36 -1.97 8.33 -13.53
N ARG A 37 -2.11 9.08 -14.63
CA ARG A 37 -2.57 8.52 -15.91
C ARG A 37 -1.66 7.41 -16.42
N THR A 38 -0.34 7.64 -16.37
CA THR A 38 0.67 6.65 -16.78
C THR A 38 0.63 5.41 -15.88
N ALA A 39 0.59 5.62 -14.55
CA ALA A 39 0.51 4.52 -13.58
C ALA A 39 -0.76 3.70 -13.74
N LEU A 40 -1.92 4.35 -13.92
CA LEU A 40 -3.19 3.66 -14.07
C LEU A 40 -3.19 2.74 -15.31
N ALA A 41 -2.81 3.26 -16.46
CA ALA A 41 -2.78 2.49 -17.71
C ALA A 41 -1.83 1.28 -17.59
N TYR A 42 -0.63 1.49 -17.04
CA TYR A 42 0.34 0.42 -16.81
C TYR A 42 -0.19 -0.64 -15.84
N LEU A 43 -0.75 -0.22 -14.69
CA LEU A 43 -1.22 -1.14 -13.67
C LEU A 43 -2.44 -1.94 -14.13
N GLN A 44 -3.31 -1.36 -14.95
CA GLN A 44 -4.43 -2.06 -15.55
C GLN A 44 -3.96 -3.18 -16.49
N ASP A 45 -3.01 -2.89 -17.38
CA ASP A 45 -2.42 -3.91 -18.26
C ASP A 45 -1.68 -4.98 -17.45
N LEU A 46 -0.84 -4.57 -16.48
CA LEU A 46 -0.14 -5.49 -15.58
C LEU A 46 -1.13 -6.44 -14.87
N CYS A 47 -2.23 -5.92 -14.30
CA CYS A 47 -3.23 -6.75 -13.63
C CYS A 47 -3.83 -7.79 -14.58
N ALA A 48 -4.11 -7.41 -15.84
CA ALA A 48 -4.61 -8.35 -16.84
C ALA A 48 -3.60 -9.47 -17.12
N GLN A 49 -2.32 -9.14 -17.30
CA GLN A 49 -1.27 -10.14 -17.53
C GLN A 49 -1.06 -11.05 -16.31
N LEU A 50 -1.01 -10.48 -15.10
CA LEU A 50 -0.81 -11.25 -13.87
C LEU A 50 -1.98 -12.19 -13.58
N ASN A 51 -3.21 -11.85 -13.97
CA ASN A 51 -4.36 -12.75 -13.86
C ASN A 51 -4.28 -13.95 -14.80
N VAL A 52 -3.58 -13.83 -15.93
CA VAL A 52 -3.30 -14.94 -16.84
C VAL A 52 -2.17 -15.81 -16.31
N ILE A 53 -1.07 -15.19 -15.85
CA ILE A 53 0.13 -15.91 -15.39
C ILE A 53 -0.10 -16.57 -14.02
N GLN A 54 -0.87 -15.92 -13.14
CA GLN A 54 -1.09 -16.32 -11.75
C GLN A 54 0.22 -16.69 -11.04
N PRO A 55 1.15 -15.73 -10.88
CA PRO A 55 2.46 -16.04 -10.33
C PRO A 55 2.37 -16.52 -8.88
N PRO A 56 3.34 -17.33 -8.43
CA PRO A 56 3.48 -17.64 -7.01
C PRO A 56 3.69 -16.34 -6.20
N ALA A 57 3.23 -16.33 -4.95
CA ALA A 57 3.50 -15.24 -4.03
C ALA A 57 4.98 -15.28 -3.62
N ALA A 58 5.67 -14.17 -3.80
CA ALA A 58 7.06 -14.06 -3.40
C ALA A 58 7.20 -13.97 -1.87
N GLY A 59 8.21 -14.65 -1.33
CA GLY A 59 8.57 -14.59 0.10
C GLY A 59 7.84 -15.61 0.98
N ALA A 60 8.19 -15.60 2.27
CA ALA A 60 7.60 -16.49 3.28
C ALA A 60 6.54 -15.75 4.10
N TYR A 61 5.29 -16.19 4.01
CA TYR A 61 4.18 -15.64 4.79
C TYR A 61 4.03 -16.45 6.07
N SER A 62 4.23 -15.84 7.23
CA SER A 62 4.11 -16.52 8.52
C SER A 62 3.66 -15.54 9.59
N LEU A 63 2.76 -15.95 10.49
CA LEU A 63 2.28 -15.11 11.59
C LEU A 63 3.29 -15.03 12.74
N ASP A 64 3.92 -16.15 13.09
CA ASP A 64 4.87 -16.25 14.21
C ASP A 64 6.34 -16.29 13.75
N GLY A 65 6.56 -16.37 12.44
CA GLY A 65 7.89 -16.53 11.82
C GLY A 65 8.44 -17.95 11.87
N LYS A 66 7.67 -18.93 12.37
CA LYS A 66 8.08 -20.34 12.52
C LYS A 66 7.26 -21.23 11.59
N ALA A 67 5.94 -21.03 11.58
CA ALA A 67 5.01 -21.77 10.72
C ALA A 67 4.68 -20.93 9.48
N PRO A 68 5.29 -21.20 8.31
CA PRO A 68 4.90 -20.55 7.08
C PRO A 68 3.53 -21.05 6.61
N PHE A 69 2.83 -20.18 5.90
CA PHE A 69 1.67 -20.53 5.09
C PHE A 69 2.12 -21.53 4.01
N PRO A 70 1.19 -22.35 3.48
CA PRO A 70 1.49 -23.15 2.29
C PRO A 70 1.90 -22.24 1.13
N ASP A 71 2.47 -22.82 0.08
CA ASP A 71 2.78 -22.07 -1.14
C ASP A 71 1.54 -21.32 -1.63
N LEU A 72 1.65 -19.99 -1.74
CA LEU A 72 0.55 -19.13 -2.15
C LEU A 72 0.69 -18.74 -3.63
N VAL A 73 -0.44 -18.54 -4.29
CA VAL A 73 -0.55 -18.01 -5.65
C VAL A 73 -1.34 -16.71 -5.62
N GLN A 74 -0.90 -15.74 -6.42
CA GLN A 74 -1.52 -14.43 -6.54
C GLN A 74 -2.59 -14.46 -7.64
N ARG A 75 -3.83 -14.12 -7.31
CA ARG A 75 -4.97 -14.18 -8.24
C ARG A 75 -5.91 -12.99 -8.08
N ASN A 76 -6.78 -12.79 -9.06
CA ASN A 76 -7.85 -11.78 -9.03
C ASN A 76 -7.34 -10.35 -8.86
N PHE A 77 -6.24 -10.00 -9.51
CA PHE A 77 -5.74 -8.63 -9.59
C PHE A 77 -6.80 -7.70 -10.18
N ARG A 78 -7.10 -6.62 -9.47
CA ARG A 78 -8.03 -5.58 -9.89
C ARG A 78 -7.39 -4.23 -9.66
N CYS A 79 -7.48 -3.36 -10.66
CA CYS A 79 -6.98 -1.99 -10.60
C CYS A 79 -8.16 -1.02 -10.77
N ASP A 80 -8.32 -0.10 -9.84
CA ASP A 80 -9.31 0.96 -9.86
C ASP A 80 -8.68 2.32 -9.54
N ALA A 81 -9.37 3.38 -9.91
CA ALA A 81 -8.96 4.73 -9.58
C ALA A 81 -10.16 5.53 -9.11
N ARG A 82 -9.94 6.36 -8.09
CA ARG A 82 -10.92 7.30 -7.57
C ARG A 82 -10.54 8.72 -7.97
N ARG A 83 -11.53 9.55 -8.24
CA ARG A 83 -11.38 10.98 -8.52
C ARG A 83 -11.90 11.83 -7.37
N LYS A 84 -11.40 13.06 -7.26
CA LYS A 84 -11.89 14.12 -6.36
C LYS A 84 -11.86 15.47 -7.05
N MET A 85 -12.58 16.44 -6.49
CA MET A 85 -12.46 17.85 -6.89
C MET A 85 -11.34 18.53 -6.09
N LEU A 86 -10.41 19.17 -6.79
CA LEU A 86 -9.36 20.01 -6.22
C LEU A 86 -9.31 21.32 -7.02
N ARG A 87 -9.57 22.46 -6.36
CA ARG A 87 -9.52 23.80 -6.98
C ARG A 87 -10.33 23.90 -8.28
N ASN A 88 -11.57 23.39 -8.26
CA ASN A 88 -12.49 23.32 -9.41
C ASN A 88 -12.02 22.46 -10.61
N ALA A 89 -11.00 21.60 -10.42
CA ALA A 89 -10.60 20.59 -11.38
C ALA A 89 -10.81 19.19 -10.80
N GLU A 90 -11.22 18.25 -11.65
CA GLU A 90 -11.26 16.84 -11.29
C GLU A 90 -9.84 16.25 -11.39
N VAL A 91 -9.37 15.68 -10.29
CA VAL A 91 -8.03 15.10 -10.15
C VAL A 91 -8.13 13.70 -9.55
N PHE A 92 -7.10 12.88 -9.70
CA PHE A 92 -7.02 11.58 -9.02
C PHE A 92 -7.00 11.77 -7.50
N ASP A 93 -7.78 10.99 -6.78
CA ASP A 93 -7.67 10.90 -5.33
C ASP A 93 -6.68 9.80 -4.94
N TYR A 94 -6.87 8.61 -5.50
CA TYR A 94 -5.91 7.50 -5.42
C TYR A 94 -6.11 6.50 -6.56
N ILE A 95 -5.10 5.66 -6.79
CA ILE A 95 -5.18 4.44 -7.61
C ILE A 95 -4.97 3.25 -6.68
N GLY A 96 -5.91 2.30 -6.70
CA GLY A 96 -5.89 1.07 -5.92
C GLY A 96 -5.62 -0.14 -6.79
N VAL A 97 -4.77 -1.05 -6.34
CA VAL A 97 -4.65 -2.40 -6.89
C VAL A 97 -4.82 -3.40 -5.74
N GLY A 98 -5.73 -4.35 -5.88
CA GLY A 98 -5.96 -5.41 -4.90
C GLY A 98 -5.97 -6.78 -5.54
N TRP A 99 -5.48 -7.79 -4.82
CA TRP A 99 -5.50 -9.18 -5.25
C TRP A 99 -5.53 -10.15 -4.06
N ASP A 100 -5.90 -11.39 -4.35
CA ASP A 100 -5.99 -12.46 -3.36
C ASP A 100 -4.67 -13.26 -3.33
N LEU A 101 -4.29 -13.68 -2.12
CA LEU A 101 -3.21 -14.62 -1.85
C LEU A 101 -3.84 -15.92 -1.36
N LEU A 102 -3.88 -16.93 -2.22
CA LEU A 102 -4.58 -18.20 -1.96
C LEU A 102 -3.60 -19.37 -2.03
N PRO A 103 -3.83 -20.48 -1.29
CA PRO A 103 -3.04 -21.68 -1.44
C PRO A 103 -2.96 -22.15 -2.90
N ALA A 104 -1.75 -22.48 -3.36
CA ALA A 104 -1.47 -22.95 -4.72
C ALA A 104 -2.20 -24.26 -5.03
N THR A 105 -2.25 -25.13 -4.02
CA THR A 105 -2.92 -26.43 -4.06
C THR A 105 -3.77 -26.60 -2.80
N GLY A 106 -4.89 -27.32 -2.94
CA GLY A 106 -5.81 -27.57 -1.83
C GLY A 106 -6.83 -26.45 -1.58
N GLN A 107 -7.57 -26.60 -0.49
CA GLN A 107 -8.53 -25.60 -0.01
C GLN A 107 -7.88 -24.74 1.07
N VAL A 108 -8.47 -23.57 1.31
CA VAL A 108 -8.11 -22.71 2.44
C VAL A 108 -8.27 -23.52 3.73
N ALA A 109 -7.16 -23.74 4.41
CA ALA A 109 -7.11 -24.53 5.63
C ALA A 109 -7.17 -23.61 6.85
N THR A 110 -7.78 -24.10 7.93
CA THR A 110 -7.69 -23.46 9.24
C THR A 110 -6.46 -23.99 9.96
N HIS A 111 -5.63 -23.06 10.43
CA HIS A 111 -4.45 -23.36 11.23
C HIS A 111 -4.55 -22.65 12.57
N THR A 112 -3.85 -23.19 13.55
CA THR A 112 -3.86 -22.68 14.91
C THR A 112 -2.47 -22.21 15.30
N VAL A 113 -2.37 -21.01 15.87
CA VAL A 113 -1.14 -20.51 16.50
C VAL A 113 -1.41 -20.14 17.95
N THR A 114 -0.58 -20.69 18.85
CA THR A 114 -0.66 -20.43 20.29
C THR A 114 0.46 -19.50 20.72
N VAL A 115 0.12 -18.40 21.39
CA VAL A 115 1.08 -17.40 21.87
C VAL A 115 0.91 -17.15 23.37
N ASN A 116 2.02 -17.24 24.10
CA ASN A 116 2.07 -17.10 25.55
C ASN A 116 2.94 -15.90 26.02
N PHE A 117 3.59 -15.18 25.10
CA PHE A 117 4.44 -14.02 25.40
C PHE A 117 3.94 -12.75 24.69
N LEU A 118 4.03 -11.60 25.37
CA LEU A 118 3.55 -10.31 24.84
C LEU A 118 4.17 -9.92 23.47
N PRO A 119 5.49 -10.06 23.22
CA PRO A 119 6.06 -9.72 21.91
C PRO A 119 5.52 -10.60 20.76
N ASP A 120 5.24 -11.87 21.05
CA ASP A 120 4.71 -12.82 20.07
C ASP A 120 3.24 -12.51 19.77
N LEU A 121 2.47 -12.15 20.79
CA LEU A 121 1.08 -11.72 20.65
C LEU A 121 0.96 -10.46 19.79
N GLU A 122 1.77 -9.43 20.06
CA GLU A 122 1.77 -8.19 19.27
C GLU A 122 2.12 -8.45 17.81
N ARG A 123 3.14 -9.26 17.57
CA ARG A 123 3.57 -9.65 16.22
C ARG A 123 2.48 -10.41 15.47
N VAL A 124 1.88 -11.43 16.08
CA VAL A 124 0.80 -12.24 15.48
C VAL A 124 -0.41 -11.35 15.21
N THR A 125 -0.83 -10.53 16.18
CA THR A 125 -1.98 -9.61 16.02
C THR A 125 -1.75 -8.60 14.91
N ASN A 126 -0.55 -8.02 14.82
CA ASN A 126 -0.19 -7.08 13.76
C ASN A 126 -0.22 -7.77 12.38
N ARG A 127 0.37 -8.96 12.25
CA ARG A 127 0.37 -9.70 10.98
C ARG A 127 -1.02 -10.20 10.57
N LEU A 128 -1.87 -10.60 11.52
CA LEU A 128 -3.28 -10.90 11.27
C LEU A 128 -4.03 -9.67 10.74
N SER A 129 -3.81 -8.51 11.35
CA SER A 129 -4.41 -7.24 10.93
C SER A 129 -3.93 -6.80 9.55
N VAL A 130 -2.61 -6.80 9.32
CA VAL A 130 -2.01 -6.36 8.05
C VAL A 130 -2.32 -7.34 6.92
N GLY A 131 -2.34 -8.64 7.22
CA GLY A 131 -2.75 -9.72 6.31
C GLY A 131 -4.23 -9.69 5.93
N GLN A 132 -5.07 -8.95 6.68
CA GLN A 132 -6.52 -9.04 6.60
C GLN A 132 -7.02 -10.49 6.70
N ILE A 133 -6.37 -11.27 7.57
CA ILE A 133 -6.63 -12.70 7.71
C ILE A 133 -7.84 -12.91 8.62
N GLN A 134 -8.80 -13.71 8.16
CA GLN A 134 -9.91 -14.14 9.00
C GLN A 134 -9.38 -15.02 10.14
N HIS A 135 -9.72 -14.66 11.37
CA HIS A 135 -9.27 -15.37 12.55
C HIS A 135 -10.29 -15.32 13.70
N GLU A 136 -10.22 -16.33 14.56
CA GLU A 136 -10.90 -16.38 15.84
C GLU A 136 -9.85 -16.43 16.96
N ARG A 137 -10.04 -15.65 18.01
CA ARG A 137 -9.17 -15.66 19.19
C ARG A 137 -9.84 -16.40 20.34
N LYS A 138 -9.11 -17.32 20.94
CA LYS A 138 -9.52 -18.09 22.12
C LYS A 138 -8.55 -17.87 23.27
N ASP A 139 -9.09 -17.83 24.48
CA ASP A 139 -8.31 -17.77 25.72
C ASP A 139 -8.06 -19.20 26.19
N LEU A 140 -6.81 -19.67 26.14
CA LEU A 140 -6.44 -20.94 26.73
C LEU A 140 -6.23 -20.74 28.23
N ARG A 141 -7.07 -21.37 29.05
CA ARG A 141 -7.02 -21.27 30.52
C ARG A 141 -6.72 -22.62 31.15
N HIS A 142 -6.05 -22.59 32.29
CA HIS A 142 -5.80 -23.79 33.08
C HIS A 142 -7.15 -24.37 33.58
N PRO A 143 -7.43 -25.67 33.37
CA PRO A 143 -8.73 -26.27 33.68
C PRO A 143 -9.10 -26.13 35.17
N ASP A 144 -8.15 -26.33 36.07
CA ASP A 144 -8.43 -26.29 37.52
C ASP A 144 -8.33 -24.91 38.17
N SER A 145 -7.54 -23.98 37.62
CA SER A 145 -7.25 -22.69 38.26
C SER A 145 -7.81 -21.48 37.52
N GLY A 146 -8.33 -21.66 36.30
CA GLY A 146 -8.90 -20.59 35.46
C GLY A 146 -7.91 -19.52 35.00
N LYS A 147 -6.62 -19.66 35.36
CA LYS A 147 -5.54 -18.74 34.97
C LYS A 147 -5.32 -18.81 33.47
N LEU A 148 -5.17 -17.65 32.84
CA LEU A 148 -4.82 -17.54 31.43
C LEU A 148 -3.41 -18.10 31.21
N LEU A 149 -3.29 -19.08 30.32
CA LEU A 149 -2.05 -19.72 29.92
C LEU A 149 -1.51 -19.14 28.61
N ALA A 150 -2.38 -18.96 27.63
CA ALA A 150 -2.01 -18.49 26.30
C ALA A 150 -3.22 -17.92 25.56
N TYR A 151 -2.95 -17.22 24.46
CA TYR A 151 -3.95 -16.92 23.44
C TYR A 151 -3.75 -17.86 22.26
N GLU A 152 -4.86 -18.38 21.75
CA GLU A 152 -4.90 -19.24 20.59
C GLU A 152 -5.63 -18.52 19.47
N PHE A 153 -5.05 -18.52 18.29
CA PHE A 153 -5.64 -17.93 17.10
C PHE A 153 -5.86 -19.03 16.07
N ASP A 154 -7.12 -19.30 15.75
CA ASP A 154 -7.49 -20.09 14.59
C ASP A 154 -7.61 -19.14 13.40
N TYR A 155 -6.88 -19.39 12.33
CA TYR A 155 -6.81 -18.49 11.18
C TYR A 155 -6.83 -19.24 9.85
N GLN A 156 -7.32 -18.57 8.82
CA GLN A 156 -7.35 -19.12 7.46
C GLN A 156 -6.04 -18.85 6.73
N THR A 157 -5.57 -19.81 5.92
CA THR A 157 -4.37 -19.67 5.07
C THR A 157 -4.61 -18.90 3.77
N GLU A 158 -5.49 -17.89 3.82
CA GLU A 158 -5.69 -16.92 2.75
C GLU A 158 -5.46 -15.50 3.27
N SER A 159 -5.08 -14.61 2.36
CA SER A 159 -4.78 -13.22 2.67
C SER A 159 -5.09 -12.35 1.45
N ARG A 160 -4.98 -11.04 1.62
CA ARG A 160 -5.05 -10.07 0.51
C ARG A 160 -3.86 -9.16 0.49
N ALA A 161 -3.46 -8.77 -0.71
CA ALA A 161 -2.39 -7.81 -0.93
C ALA A 161 -2.90 -6.62 -1.72
N PHE A 162 -2.27 -5.47 -1.47
CA PHE A 162 -2.75 -4.18 -1.97
C PHE A 162 -1.62 -3.25 -2.33
N ILE A 163 -1.85 -2.44 -3.37
CA ILE A 163 -1.08 -1.26 -3.69
C ILE A 163 -2.04 -0.07 -3.68
N THR A 164 -1.64 1.04 -3.07
CA THR A 164 -2.35 2.31 -3.17
C THR A 164 -1.37 3.40 -3.55
N LEU A 165 -1.66 4.13 -4.62
CA LEU A 165 -0.92 5.31 -5.05
C LEU A 165 -1.77 6.54 -4.75
N THR A 166 -1.27 7.41 -3.87
CA THR A 166 -1.98 8.62 -3.44
C THR A 166 -1.18 9.85 -3.89
N PRO A 167 -1.64 10.59 -4.90
CA PRO A 167 -1.00 11.84 -5.29
C PRO A 167 -1.17 12.93 -4.22
N GLU A 168 -0.04 13.56 -3.88
CA GLU A 168 0.04 14.81 -3.13
C GLU A 168 0.25 15.96 -4.13
N HIS A 169 -0.85 16.46 -4.71
CA HIS A 169 -0.82 17.44 -5.82
C HIS A 169 -0.05 18.71 -5.49
N ASP A 170 -0.14 19.17 -4.24
CA ASP A 170 0.53 20.40 -3.81
C ASP A 170 2.04 20.22 -3.69
N ALA A 171 2.50 19.00 -3.38
CA ALA A 171 3.92 18.67 -3.24
C ALA A 171 4.53 18.07 -4.51
N GLY A 172 3.73 17.78 -5.55
CA GLY A 172 4.20 17.12 -6.77
C GLY A 172 4.75 15.71 -6.50
N ARG A 173 4.18 14.99 -5.54
CA ARG A 173 4.64 13.67 -5.07
C ARG A 173 3.51 12.65 -5.13
N ILE A 174 3.89 11.37 -5.12
CA ILE A 174 2.96 10.25 -5.01
C ILE A 174 3.44 9.36 -3.87
N ALA A 175 2.63 9.30 -2.82
CA ALA A 175 2.80 8.36 -1.72
C ALA A 175 2.31 6.99 -2.18
N CYS A 176 3.18 5.98 -2.08
CA CYS A 176 2.83 4.61 -2.39
C CYS A 176 2.64 3.86 -1.08
N ARG A 177 1.68 2.96 -1.04
CA ARG A 177 1.52 1.97 0.03
C ARG A 177 1.43 0.60 -0.61
N VAL A 178 2.37 -0.28 -0.32
CA VAL A 178 2.41 -1.66 -0.80
C VAL A 178 2.30 -2.59 0.40
N THR A 179 1.28 -3.43 0.43
CA THR A 179 0.94 -4.30 1.56
C THR A 179 0.96 -5.76 1.14
N ASN A 180 1.55 -6.61 1.97
CA ASN A 180 1.62 -8.07 1.79
C ASN A 180 2.32 -8.50 0.49
N VAL A 181 3.47 -7.89 0.20
CA VAL A 181 4.35 -8.26 -0.93
C VAL A 181 5.71 -8.67 -0.38
N GLY A 182 6.08 -9.94 -0.56
CA GLY A 182 7.30 -10.50 0.04
C GLY A 182 7.12 -11.04 1.46
N GLY A 183 5.89 -11.09 1.97
CA GLY A 183 5.53 -11.44 3.35
C GLY A 183 4.55 -10.43 3.96
N PHE A 184 4.08 -10.69 5.19
CA PHE A 184 3.16 -9.78 5.89
C PHE A 184 3.89 -8.50 6.31
N GLY A 185 3.43 -7.36 5.81
CA GLY A 185 4.07 -6.08 6.05
C GLY A 185 3.56 -4.98 5.14
N VAL A 186 4.06 -3.77 5.38
CA VAL A 186 3.70 -2.57 4.63
C VAL A 186 4.97 -1.81 4.27
N LEU A 187 5.08 -1.42 3.01
CA LEU A 187 6.12 -0.53 2.48
C LEU A 187 5.45 0.78 2.04
N ASN A 188 5.95 1.93 2.52
CA ASN A 188 5.36 3.24 2.25
C ASN A 188 6.34 4.23 1.57
N PRO A 189 6.87 3.93 0.36
CA PRO A 189 7.81 4.83 -0.28
C PRO A 189 7.06 6.02 -0.92
N THR A 190 7.72 7.16 -1.00
CA THR A 190 7.17 8.36 -1.64
C THR A 190 8.11 8.82 -2.73
N TYR A 191 7.59 9.01 -3.94
CA TYR A 191 8.37 9.43 -5.11
C TYR A 191 7.88 10.78 -5.64
N PRO A 192 8.77 11.62 -6.18
CA PRO A 192 8.36 12.74 -7.03
C PRO A 192 7.54 12.23 -8.23
N ALA A 193 6.48 12.94 -8.59
CA ALA A 193 5.59 12.56 -9.70
C ALA A 193 6.35 12.37 -11.02
N ALA A 194 7.42 13.15 -11.26
CA ALA A 194 8.27 13.00 -12.44
C ALA A 194 8.98 11.64 -12.56
N GLN A 195 9.15 10.91 -11.44
CA GLN A 195 9.77 9.57 -11.45
C GLN A 195 8.78 8.46 -11.79
N PHE A 196 7.48 8.74 -11.80
CA PHE A 196 6.43 7.78 -12.17
C PHE A 196 6.38 7.60 -13.69
N ASN A 197 7.31 6.79 -14.17
CA ASN A 197 7.42 6.35 -15.56
C ASN A 197 7.46 4.82 -15.62
N ALA A 198 7.50 4.27 -16.83
CA ALA A 198 7.52 2.83 -17.05
C ALA A 198 8.63 2.13 -16.25
N ARG A 199 9.83 2.73 -16.13
CA ARG A 199 10.94 2.12 -15.40
C ARG A 199 10.65 1.94 -13.91
N LEU A 200 10.06 2.94 -13.23
CA LEU A 200 9.69 2.80 -11.82
C LEU A 200 8.58 1.75 -11.64
N LEU A 201 7.61 1.73 -12.55
CA LEU A 201 6.50 0.78 -12.54
C LEU A 201 6.96 -0.65 -12.86
N ASP A 202 7.98 -0.83 -13.70
CA ASP A 202 8.64 -2.12 -13.93
C ASP A 202 9.34 -2.62 -12.66
N GLU A 203 10.00 -1.74 -11.91
CA GLU A 203 10.58 -2.12 -10.62
C GLU A 203 9.50 -2.54 -9.62
N LEU A 204 8.33 -1.88 -9.60
CA LEU A 204 7.18 -2.32 -8.83
C LEU A 204 6.70 -3.71 -9.29
N ALA A 205 6.52 -3.91 -10.60
CA ALA A 205 6.09 -5.18 -11.16
C ALA A 205 7.05 -6.34 -10.82
N LYS A 206 8.36 -6.12 -10.94
CA LYS A 206 9.40 -7.07 -10.50
C LYS A 206 9.22 -7.45 -9.04
N LYS A 207 8.97 -6.46 -8.17
CA LYS A 207 8.75 -6.71 -6.74
C LYS A 207 7.56 -7.61 -6.49
N LEU A 208 6.44 -7.39 -7.20
CA LEU A 208 5.21 -8.19 -7.06
C LEU A 208 5.44 -9.66 -7.39
N VAL A 209 6.27 -9.95 -8.39
CA VAL A 209 6.58 -11.33 -8.81
C VAL A 209 7.84 -11.89 -8.15
N GLY A 210 8.42 -11.20 -7.16
CA GLY A 210 9.58 -11.68 -6.40
C GLY A 210 10.92 -11.57 -7.11
N GLN A 211 11.00 -10.82 -8.21
CA GLN A 211 12.26 -10.52 -8.86
C GLN A 211 13.02 -9.40 -8.11
N PRO A 212 14.37 -9.37 -8.21
CA PRO A 212 15.16 -8.26 -7.69
C PRO A 212 14.63 -6.92 -8.19
N SER A 213 14.34 -6.03 -7.24
CA SER A 213 13.68 -4.75 -7.49
C SER A 213 14.31 -3.65 -6.65
N ARG A 214 14.40 -2.46 -7.24
CA ARG A 214 14.81 -1.21 -6.59
C ARG A 214 13.61 -0.39 -6.09
N PHE A 215 12.42 -0.98 -6.07
CA PHE A 215 11.21 -0.34 -5.56
C PHE A 215 11.14 -0.47 -4.03
N GLY A 216 11.06 0.68 -3.34
CA GLY A 216 11.15 0.78 -1.88
C GLY A 216 12.38 1.50 -1.41
#